data_AF-A0A4U1BZ79-F1
#
_entry.id   AF-A0A4U1BZ79-F1
#
_cell.length_a   1.000
_cell.length_b   1.000
_cell.length_c   1.000
_cell.angle_alpha   90.00
_cell.angle_beta   90.00
_cell.angle_gamma   90.00
#
_symmetry.space_group_name_H-M   'P 1'
#
loop_
_entity.id
_entity.type
_entity.pdbx_description
1 polymer ?
#
loop_
_entity_poly.entity_id
_entity_poly.type
_entity_poly.pdbx_seq_one_letter_code
_entity_poly.pdbx_strand_id
1 'polypeptide(L)' 'MKILTRQYVIFFIIVLVVSPIIGMGLMNEEFTPLFAARALFTATLSTVLYFMFNRRTAQQRKNN' A
#
# COMPACT_ATOMS: atom_id res chain seq x y z
N MET A 1 -4.81 -14.28 -15.40
CA MET A 1 -4.03 -13.19 -14.76
C MET A 1 -4.01 -13.41 -13.25
N LYS A 2 -2.89 -13.86 -12.65
CA LYS A 2 -2.75 -13.91 -11.18
C LYS A 2 -2.37 -12.51 -10.67
N ILE A 3 -3.34 -11.59 -10.69
CA ILE A 3 -3.20 -10.20 -10.20
C ILE A 3 -2.96 -10.16 -8.69
N LEU A 4 -3.46 -11.17 -7.95
CA LEU A 4 -3.26 -11.29 -6.51
C LEU A 4 -1.99 -12.09 -6.20
N THR A 5 -0.84 -11.50 -6.48
CA THR A 5 0.45 -12.06 -6.07
C THR A 5 0.63 -11.84 -4.56
N ARG A 6 1.02 -12.88 -3.81
CA ARG A 6 1.16 -12.87 -2.33
C ARG A 6 1.93 -11.65 -1.82
N GLN A 7 2.92 -11.18 -2.58
CA GLN A 7 3.73 -10.01 -2.29
C GLN A 7 2.92 -8.71 -2.18
N TYR A 8 1.95 -8.47 -3.06
CA TYR A 8 1.12 -7.25 -3.04
C TYR A 8 0.18 -7.22 -1.83
N VAL A 9 -0.35 -8.39 -1.45
CA VAL A 9 -1.21 -8.51 -0.26
C VAL A 9 -0.41 -8.27 1.01
N ILE A 10 0.80 -8.84 1.10
CA ILE A 10 1.70 -8.60 2.24
C ILE A 10 2.06 -7.11 2.32
N PHE A 11 2.41 -6.48 1.21
CA PHE A 11 2.70 -5.05 1.16
C PHE A 11 1.50 -4.20 1.63
N PHE A 12 0.31 -4.49 1.13
CA PHE A 12 -0.91 -3.80 1.54
C PHE A 12 -1.16 -3.88 3.04
N ILE A 13 -1.06 -5.09 3.63
CA ILE A 13 -1.26 -5.30 5.07
C ILE A 13 -0.22 -4.51 5.87
N ILE A 14 1.05 -4.53 5.46
CA ILE A 14 2.12 -3.78 6.12
C ILE A 14 1.81 -2.29 6.11
N VAL A 15 1.46 -1.72 4.96
CA VAL A 15 1.16 -0.27 4.86
C VAL A 15 -0.09 0.07 5.67
N LEU A 16 -1.12 -0.78 5.64
CA LEU A 16 -2.37 -0.57 6.37
C LEU A 16 -2.20 -0.60 7.89
N VAL A 17 -1.21 -1.33 8.42
CA VAL A 17 -0.98 -1.44 9.87
C VAL A 17 0.11 -0.47 10.33
N VAL A 18 1.23 -0.40 9.62
CA VAL A 18 2.37 0.41 10.02
C VAL A 18 2.09 1.91 9.88
N SER A 19 1.44 2.33 8.79
CA SER A 19 1.15 3.77 8.57
C SER A 19 0.24 4.35 9.68
N PRO A 20 -0.86 3.68 10.08
CA PRO A 20 -1.69 4.17 11.17
C PRO A 20 -1.00 4.16 12.53
N ILE A 21 -0.21 3.13 12.83
CA ILE A 21 0.56 3.07 14.09
C ILE A 21 1.50 4.27 14.19
N ILE A 22 2.17 4.63 13.09
CA ILE A 22 3.04 5.79 13.03
C ILE A 22 2.22 7.09 13.19
N GLY A 23 1.08 7.21 12.52
CA GLY A 23 0.20 8.39 12.65
C GLY A 23 -0.29 8.60 14.09
N MET A 24 -0.77 7.54 14.73
CA MET A 24 -1.21 7.59 16.13
C MET A 24 -0.05 7.91 17.08
N GLY A 25 1.12 7.29 16.88
CA GLY A 25 2.26 7.45 17.78
C GLY A 25 3.02 8.78 17.63
N LEU A 26 3.16 9.30 16.40
CA LEU A 26 3.92 10.53 16.14
C LEU A 26 3.04 11.78 16.15
N MET A 27 1.79 11.69 15.71
CA MET A 27 0.90 12.85 15.58
C MET A 27 -0.17 12.92 16.68
N ASN A 28 -0.20 11.97 17.62
CA ASN A 28 -1.25 11.85 18.63
C ASN A 28 -2.66 11.87 18.01
N GLU A 29 -2.81 11.34 16.79
CA GLU A 29 -4.10 11.29 16.11
C GLU A 29 -5.02 10.26 16.79
N GLU A 30 -6.26 10.66 17.05
CA GLU A 30 -7.29 9.76 17.56
C GLU A 30 -7.76 8.78 16.48
N PHE A 31 -8.09 7.56 16.90
CA PHE A 31 -8.59 6.52 16.00
C PHE A 31 -10.05 6.80 15.59
N THR A 32 -10.22 7.73 14.66
CA THR A 32 -11.51 8.12 14.12
C THR A 32 -11.86 7.33 12.85
N PRO A 33 -13.15 7.23 12.48
CA PRO A 33 -13.54 6.62 11.20
C PRO A 33 -12.89 7.30 9.98
N LEU A 34 -12.68 8.61 10.06
CA LEU A 34 -12.01 9.39 9.01
C LEU A 34 -10.53 9.02 8.89
N PHE A 35 -9.84 8.83 10.03
CA PHE A 35 -8.46 8.36 10.06
C PHE A 35 -8.34 6.95 9.46
N ALA A 36 -9.22 6.03 9.85
CA ALA A 36 -9.26 4.68 9.29
C ALA A 36 -9.49 4.70 7.76
N ALA A 37 -10.38 5.56 7.27
CA ALA A 37 -10.61 5.71 5.83
C ALA A 37 -9.37 6.24 5.08
N ARG A 38 -8.67 7.24 5.63
CA ARG A 38 -7.41 7.75 5.06
C ARG A 38 -6.33 6.67 5.03
N ALA A 39 -6.19 5.91 6.11
CA ALA A 39 -5.25 4.80 6.18
C ALA A 39 -5.50 3.75 5.10
N LEU A 40 -6.76 3.36 4.94
CA LEU A 40 -7.20 2.39 3.91
C LEU A 40 -6.97 2.91 2.50
N PHE A 41 -7.27 4.20 2.26
CA PHE A 41 -7.02 4.86 0.99
C PHE A 41 -5.52 4.87 0.65
N THR A 42 -4.68 5.30 1.60
CA THR A 42 -3.22 5.35 1.43
C THR A 42 -2.66 3.95 1.15
N ALA A 43 -3.06 2.94 1.93
CA ALA A 43 -2.62 1.55 1.71
C ALA A 43 -3.01 1.04 0.32
N THR A 44 -4.23 1.34 -0.12
CA THR A 44 -4.74 0.96 -1.45
C THR A 44 -3.93 1.64 -2.55
N LEU A 45 -3.78 2.98 -2.46
CA LEU A 45 -3.06 3.77 -3.46
C LEU A 45 -1.59 3.34 -3.57
N SER A 46 -0.90 3.17 -2.44
CA SER A 46 0.49 2.68 -2.43
C SER A 46 0.63 1.32 -3.08
N THR A 47 -0.32 0.40 -2.84
CA THR A 47 -0.29 -0.94 -3.44
C THR A 47 -0.54 -0.91 -4.95
N VAL A 48 -1.48 -0.07 -5.40
CA VAL A 48 -1.73 0.15 -6.83
C VAL A 48 -0.50 0.75 -7.51
N LEU A 49 0.12 1.77 -6.91
CA LEU A 49 1.35 2.37 -7.43
C LEU A 49 2.47 1.33 -7.51
N TYR A 50 2.69 0.57 -6.45
CA TYR A 50 3.70 -0.50 -6.42
C TYR A 50 3.46 -1.54 -7.52
N PHE A 51 2.21 -1.96 -7.74
CA PHE A 51 1.85 -2.83 -8.85
C PHE A 51 2.14 -2.20 -10.22
N MET A 52 1.76 -0.93 -10.41
CA MET A 52 2.01 -0.20 -11.67
C MET A 52 3.50 -0.08 -11.99
N PHE A 53 4.33 0.26 -11.00
CA PHE A 53 5.78 0.33 -11.16
C PHE A 53 6.36 -1.04 -11.49
N ASN A 54 5.98 -2.08 -10.75
CA ASN A 54 6.51 -3.43 -11.00
C ASN A 54 6.13 -3.94 -12.40
N ARG A 55 4.91 -3.62 -12.88
CA ARG A 55 4.49 -3.92 -14.25
C ARG A 55 5.33 -3.19 -15.29
N ARG A 56 5.64 -1.91 -15.10
CA ARG A 56 6.49 -1.14 -16.01
C ARG A 56 7.92 -1.71 -16.08
N THR A 57 8.51 -2.03 -14.93
CA THR A 57 9.86 -2.61 -14.86
C THR A 57 9.94 -4.01 -15.49
N ALA A 58 8.93 -4.85 -15.25
CA ALA A 58 8.84 -6.17 -15.88
C ALA A 58 8.71 -6.07 -17.41
N GLN A 59 8.01 -5.05 -17.91
CA GLN A 59 7.85 -4.82 -19.34
C GLN A 59 9.14 -4.29 -19.99
N GLN A 60 9.93 -3.48 -19.28
CA GLN A 60 11.25 -3.04 -19.75
C GLN A 60 12.28 -4.17 -19.81
N ARG A 61 12.28 -5.10 -18.84
CA ARG A 61 13.16 -6.30 -18.87
C ARG A 61 12.85 -7.27 -20.02
N LYS A 62 11.65 -7.22 -20.61
CA LYS A 62 11.27 -8.08 -21.74
C LYS A 62 11.72 -7.51 -23.10
N ASN A 63 12.03 -6.21 -23.16
CA ASN A 63 12.40 -5.49 -24.38
C ASN A 63 13.91 -5.22 -24.51
N ASN A 64 14.72 -5.64 -23.55
CA ASN A 64 16.19 -5.70 -23.60
C ASN A 64 16.63 -7.15 -23.67
#